data_AF-A0A2S5W0G3-F1
#
_entry.id   AF-A0A2S5W0G3-F1
#
_cell.length_a   1.000
_cell.length_b   1.000
_cell.length_c   1.000
_cell.angle_alpha   90.00
_cell.angle_beta   90.00
_cell.angle_gamma   90.00
#
_symmetry.space_group_name_H-M   'P 1'
#
loop_
_entity.id
_entity.type
_entity.pdbx_description
1 polymer ?
#
loop_
_entity_poly.entity_id
_entity_poly.type
_entity_poly.pdbx_seq_one_letter_code
_entity_poly.pdbx_strand_id
1 'polypeptide(L)' 'MAEPGCALAHCYEPATKVAVVTQGGRTAEVPVCSEHFHDIDWGVVPRRSLIEAATRLGLFSAATGEESQAG' A
#
# COMPACT_ATOMS: atom_id res chain seq x y z
N MET A 1 -0.48 17.25 -15.04
CA MET A 1 -0.66 15.84 -14.62
C MET A 1 -1.11 15.88 -13.17
N ALA A 2 -2.20 15.21 -12.79
CA ALA A 2 -2.60 15.17 -11.38
C ALA A 2 -1.52 14.39 -10.61
N GLU A 3 -0.98 14.99 -9.55
CA GLU A 3 -0.04 14.29 -8.66
C GLU A 3 -0.79 13.13 -7.99
N PRO A 4 -0.15 11.96 -7.83
CA PRO A 4 -0.78 10.85 -7.14
C PRO A 4 -1.07 11.26 -5.69
N GLY A 5 -2.30 11.02 -5.22
CA GLY A 5 -2.66 11.22 -3.82
C GLY A 5 -2.08 10.13 -2.92
N CYS A 6 -2.08 10.36 -1.62
CA CYS A 6 -1.72 9.36 -0.62
C CYS A 6 -2.56 8.08 -0.79
N ALA A 7 -1.92 6.92 -0.77
CA ALA A 7 -2.59 5.63 -0.97
C ALA A 7 -3.40 5.13 0.24
N LEU A 8 -3.20 5.73 1.42
CA LEU A 8 -3.99 5.41 2.60
C LEU A 8 -5.41 5.96 2.47
N ALA A 9 -6.37 5.15 2.93
CA ALA A 9 -7.78 5.49 2.79
C ALA A 9 -8.11 6.77 3.55
N HIS A 10 -9.00 7.58 2.98
CA HIS A 10 -9.47 8.83 3.58
C HIS A 10 -8.39 9.92 3.76
N CYS A 11 -7.21 9.75 3.15
CA CYS A 11 -6.22 10.81 3.02
C CYS A 11 -6.35 11.47 1.64
N TYR A 12 -6.40 12.80 1.62
CA TYR A 12 -6.52 13.62 0.40
C TYR A 12 -5.26 14.44 0.12
N GLU A 13 -4.21 14.22 0.89
CA GLU A 13 -2.93 14.88 0.71
C GLU A 13 -2.17 14.33 -0.50
N PRO A 14 -1.31 15.16 -1.14
CA PRO A 14 -0.44 14.69 -2.20
C PRO A 14 0.55 13.65 -1.66
N ALA A 15 0.85 12.62 -2.47
CA ALA A 15 1.91 11.69 -2.14
C ALA A 15 3.27 12.35 -2.39
N THR A 16 4.02 12.55 -1.31
CA THR A 16 5.35 13.18 -1.32
C THR A 16 6.46 12.19 -0.96
N LYS A 17 6.10 10.98 -0.51
CA LYS A 17 7.00 9.93 -0.03
C LYS A 17 6.54 8.56 -0.56
N VAL A 18 7.43 7.58 -0.42
CA VAL A 18 7.18 6.19 -0.77
C VAL A 18 7.48 5.33 0.45
N ALA A 19 6.47 4.59 0.92
CA ALA A 19 6.62 3.58 1.95
C ALA A 19 6.76 2.20 1.31
N VAL A 20 7.64 1.37 1.86
CA VAL A 20 7.95 0.03 1.31
C VAL A 20 7.28 -1.04 2.17
N VAL A 21 6.65 -2.02 1.52
CA VAL A 21 6.01 -3.15 2.21
C VAL A 21 6.31 -4.47 1.52
N THR A 22 6.54 -5.53 2.30
CA THR A 22 6.95 -6.86 1.76
C THR A 22 5.96 -7.99 2.10
N GLN A 23 5.02 -8.33 1.24
CA GLN A 23 4.08 -9.42 1.50
C GLN A 23 4.44 -10.69 0.71
N GLY A 24 4.49 -11.86 1.37
CA GLY A 24 4.71 -13.13 0.69
C GLY A 24 6.00 -13.19 -0.13
N GLY A 25 7.08 -12.56 0.36
CA GLY A 25 8.37 -12.46 -0.34
C GLY A 25 8.40 -11.42 -1.48
N ARG A 26 7.30 -10.71 -1.75
CA ARG A 26 7.23 -9.64 -2.75
C ARG A 26 7.26 -8.28 -2.07
N THR A 27 8.03 -7.35 -2.62
CA THR A 27 8.11 -5.97 -2.12
C THR A 27 7.35 -5.03 -3.04
N ALA A 28 6.64 -4.06 -2.46
CA ALA A 28 5.89 -3.04 -3.17
C ALA A 28 6.20 -1.64 -2.62
N GLU A 29 6.18 -0.66 -3.51
CA GLU A 29 6.38 0.77 -3.23
C GLU A 29 5.02 1.48 -3.22
N VAL A 30 4.64 2.02 -2.06
CA VAL A 30 3.32 2.61 -1.85
C VAL A 30 3.46 4.13 -1.67
N PRO A 31 2.90 4.94 -2.58
CA PRO A 31 2.95 6.39 -2.48
C PRO A 31 2.10 6.88 -1.29
N VAL A 32 2.71 7.67 -0.40
CA VAL A 32 2.06 8.22 0.80
C VAL A 32 2.47 9.69 1.00
N CYS A 33 1.67 10.45 1.75
CA CYS A 33 2.07 11.80 2.18
C CYS A 33 3.17 11.73 3.26
N SER A 34 3.80 12.87 3.54
CA SER A 34 4.87 12.96 4.54
C SER A 34 4.41 12.56 5.94
N GLU A 35 3.20 12.97 6.35
CA GLU A 35 2.66 12.66 7.68
C GLU A 35 2.46 11.14 7.86
N HIS A 36 1.76 10.50 6.92
CA HIS A 36 1.56 9.07 6.98
C HIS A 36 2.84 8.25 6.82
N PHE A 37 3.86 8.77 6.12
CA PHE A 37 5.17 8.12 6.11
C PHE A 37 5.78 8.05 7.52
N HIS A 38 5.68 9.12 8.30
CA HIS A 38 6.13 9.15 9.70
C HIS A 38 5.28 8.23 10.57
N ASP A 39 3.95 8.24 10.42
CA ASP A 39 3.09 7.35 11.19
C ASP A 39 3.36 5.86 10.91
N ILE A 40 3.74 5.51 9.68
CA ILE A 40 4.17 4.15 9.32
C ILE A 40 5.51 3.83 9.99
N ASP A 41 6.49 4.73 9.92
CA ASP A 41 7.82 4.55 10.51
C ASP A 41 7.75 4.41 12.05
N TRP A 42 6.88 5.19 12.69
CA TRP A 42 6.64 5.13 14.14
C TRP A 42 5.72 3.98 14.56
N GLY A 43 5.17 3.21 13.62
CA GLY A 43 4.29 2.08 13.88
C GLY A 43 2.87 2.45 14.34
N VAL A 44 2.47 3.72 14.19
CA VAL A 44 1.11 4.21 14.44
C VAL A 44 0.16 3.66 13.38
N VAL A 45 0.56 3.73 12.10
CA VAL A 45 -0.16 3.07 11.01
C VAL A 45 0.33 1.61 10.93
N PRO A 46 -0.55 0.64 11.14
CA PRO A 46 -0.14 -0.75 11.12
C PRO A 46 0.21 -1.17 9.70
N ARG A 47 1.24 -2.00 9.59
CA ARG A 47 1.71 -2.58 8.32
C ARG A 47 0.61 -3.18 7.44
N ARG A 48 -0.46 -3.73 8.04
CA ARG A 48 -1.63 -4.26 7.31
C ARG A 48 -2.30 -3.20 6.42
N SER A 49 -2.38 -1.97 6.89
CA SER A 49 -3.01 -0.87 6.15
C SER A 49 -2.19 -0.49 4.92
N LEU A 50 -0.86 -0.63 5.01
CA LEU A 50 0.04 -0.45 3.87
C LEU A 50 -0.08 -1.58 2.84
N ILE A 51 -0.29 -2.82 3.30
CA ILE A 51 -0.62 -3.95 2.42
C ILE A 51 -1.96 -3.72 1.72
N GLU A 52 -3.00 -3.33 2.46
CA GLU A 52 -4.32 -3.05 1.89
C GLU A 52 -4.25 -1.93 0.84
N ALA A 53 -3.47 -0.88 1.09
CA ALA A 53 -3.20 0.17 0.13
C ALA A 53 -2.47 -0.37 -1.11
N ALA A 54 -1.41 -1.16 -0.93
CA ALA A 54 -0.68 -1.80 -2.03
C ALA A 54 -1.59 -2.71 -2.89
N THR A 55 -2.48 -3.47 -2.26
CA THR A 55 -3.47 -4.31 -2.96
C THR A 55 -4.47 -3.48 -3.75
N ARG A 56 -5.00 -2.38 -3.17
CA ARG A 56 -5.91 -1.46 -3.89
C ARG A 56 -5.25 -0.81 -5.12
N LEU A 57 -3.94 -0.55 -5.04
CA LEU A 57 -3.15 -0.06 -6.16
C LEU A 57 -2.77 -1.15 -7.17
N GLY A 58 -3.12 -2.42 -6.92
CA GLY A 58 -2.77 -3.55 -7.78
C GLY A 58 -1.31 -3.99 -7.68
N LEU A 59 -0.56 -3.53 -6.67
CA LEU A 59 0.84 -3.89 -6.46
C LEU A 59 1.00 -5.29 -5.85
N PHE A 60 0.00 -5.70 -5.08
CA PHE A 60 -0.20 -7.08 -4.67
C PHE A 60 -1.49 -7.61 -5.28
N SER A 61 -1.49 -8.89 -5.64
CA SER A 61 -2.74 -9.60 -5.93
C SER A 61 -3.56 -9.60 -4.66
N ALA A 62 -4.80 -9.10 -4.73
CA ALA A 62 -5.80 -9.52 -3.77
C ALA A 62 -5.77 -11.05 -3.84
N ALA A 63 -5.54 -11.73 -2.71
CA ALA A 63 -5.70 -13.17 -2.67
C ALA A 63 -7.20 -13.42 -2.93
N THR A 64 -7.59 -13.47 -4.21
CA THR A 64 -8.82 -14.13 -4.59
C THR A 64 -8.61 -15.56 -4.15
N GLY A 65 -9.50 -16.07 -3.31
CA GLY A 65 -9.61 -17.50 -3.07
C GLY A 65 -10.07 -18.18 -4.36
N GLU A 66 -9.24 -18.15 -5.39
CA GLU A 66 -9.37 -18.94 -6.60
C GLU A 66 -8.31 -20.05 -6.50
N GLU A 67 -8.61 -20.98 -5.59
CA GLU A 67 -8.30 -22.36 -5.87
C GLU A 67 -9.08 -22.74 -7.14
N SER A 68 -8.42 -22.81 -8.29
CA SER A 68 -8.93 -23.51 -9.47
C SER A 68 -7.77 -24.00 -10.33
N GLN A 69 -7.24 -25.13 -9.85
CA GLN A 69 -7.05 -26.39 -10.55
C GLN A 69 -6.38 -26.39 -11.95
N ALA A 70 -5.37 -27.27 -12.03
CA ALA A 70 -4.70 -27.75 -13.23
C ALA A 70 -5.64 -28.11 -14.40
N GLY A 71 -5.13 -27.89 -15.61
CA GLY A 71 -5.54 -28.52 -16.86
C GLY A 71 -4.33 -28.64 -17.78
#